data_AF-A0A2M7N6D4-F1
#
_entry.id   AF-A0A2M7N6D4-F1
#
_cell.length_a   1.000
_cell.length_b   1.000
_cell.length_c   1.000
_cell.angle_alpha   90.00
_cell.angle_beta   90.00
_cell.angle_gamma   90.00
#
_symmetry.space_group_name_H-M   'P 1'
#
loop_
_entity.id
_entity.type
_entity.pdbx_description
1 polymer ?
#
loop_
_entity_poly.entity_id
_entity_poly.type
_entity_poly.pdbx_seq_one_letter_code
_entity_poly.pdbx_strand_id
1 'polypeptide(L)'
;MRCADYATFGTQALSDKALITLQDRSACLLANHGMIAAGKDLVEAYRNTVEVENLSELYLRALSVGEPVLLTTEEFAAAQRQFVEYGKPKQ
;
A
#
# COMPACT_ATOMS: atom_id res chain seq x y z
N MET A 1 -0.16 0.57 -5.36
CA MET A 1 -0.57 1.67 -4.46
C MET A 1 -1.17 2.78 -5.29
N ARG A 2 -2.27 3.42 -4.87
CA ARG A 2 -2.84 4.59 -5.57
C ARG A 2 -2.63 5.85 -4.73
N CYS A 3 -2.50 7.00 -5.38
CA CYS A 3 -2.39 8.30 -4.72
C CYS A 3 -3.64 9.13 -5.01
N ALA A 4 -4.30 9.61 -3.96
CA ALA A 4 -5.46 10.48 -4.09
C ALA A 4 -5.03 11.87 -4.53
N ASP A 5 -5.84 12.53 -5.35
CA ASP A 5 -5.65 13.93 -5.71
C ASP A 5 -5.63 14.82 -4.47
N TYR A 6 -4.88 15.92 -4.55
CA TYR A 6 -4.78 16.89 -3.46
C TYR A 6 -6.14 17.51 -3.11
N ALA A 7 -6.38 17.67 -1.81
CA ALA A 7 -7.39 18.56 -1.25
C ALA A 7 -6.88 19.06 0.11
N THR A 8 -7.31 20.24 0.53
CA THR A 8 -6.91 20.83 1.81
C THR A 8 -7.29 19.91 2.97
N PHE A 9 -6.40 19.77 3.95
CA PHE A 9 -6.61 18.93 5.14
C PHE A 9 -7.89 19.34 5.89
N GLY A 10 -8.57 18.37 6.50
CA GLY A 10 -9.80 18.60 7.27
C GLY A 10 -11.04 18.94 6.43
N THR A 11 -11.00 18.79 5.10
CA THR A 11 -12.14 19.06 4.22
C THR A 11 -12.86 17.79 3.77
N GLN A 12 -14.17 17.88 3.51
CA GLN A 12 -14.95 16.78 2.93
C GLN A 12 -14.38 16.31 1.58
N ALA A 13 -13.88 17.25 0.77
CA ALA A 13 -13.26 16.94 -0.51
C ALA A 13 -12.05 16.00 -0.38
N LEU A 14 -11.26 16.12 0.69
CA LEU A 14 -10.17 15.17 0.97
C LEU A 14 -10.73 13.78 1.31
N SER A 15 -11.77 13.71 2.16
CA SER A 15 -12.43 12.45 2.51
C SER A 15 -12.99 11.74 1.28
N ASP A 16 -13.70 12.46 0.40
CA ASP A 16 -14.30 11.88 -0.81
C ASP A 16 -13.23 11.30 -1.75
N LYS A 17 -12.15 12.05 -1.97
CA LYS A 17 -11.02 11.60 -2.80
C LYS A 17 -10.29 10.41 -2.19
N ALA A 18 -10.10 10.40 -0.88
CA ALA A 18 -9.50 9.27 -0.17
C ALA A 18 -10.35 8.01 -0.29
N LEU A 19 -11.67 8.10 -0.11
CA LEU A 19 -12.59 6.96 -0.22
C LEU A 19 -12.60 6.36 -1.62
N ILE A 20 -12.66 7.19 -2.67
CA ILE A 20 -12.57 6.73 -4.07
C ILE A 20 -11.24 6.00 -4.29
N THR A 21 -10.14 6.56 -3.79
CA THR A 21 -8.79 6.00 -3.99
C THR A 21 -8.63 4.66 -3.26
N LEU A 22 -9.25 4.52 -2.08
CA LEU A 22 -9.25 3.32 -1.24
C LEU A 22 -10.13 2.18 -1.77
N GLN A 23 -10.95 2.39 -2.79
CA GLN A 23 -11.83 1.33 -3.31
C GLN A 23 -11.02 0.07 -3.69
N ASP A 24 -11.39 -1.07 -3.11
CA ASP A 24 -10.71 -2.37 -3.26
C ASP A 24 -9.23 -2.37 -2.83
N ARG A 25 -8.84 -1.48 -1.92
CA ARG A 25 -7.49 -1.37 -1.38
C ARG A 25 -7.54 -1.20 0.14
N SER A 26 -6.52 -1.73 0.83
CA SER A 26 -6.34 -1.52 2.28
C SER A 26 -5.55 -0.26 2.61
N ALA A 27 -4.98 0.44 1.62
CA ALA A 27 -4.25 1.67 1.83
C ALA A 27 -4.18 2.53 0.55
N CYS A 28 -3.99 3.84 0.75
CA CYS A 28 -3.70 4.80 -0.32
C CYS A 28 -2.74 5.89 0.15
N LEU A 29 -2.03 6.51 -0.80
CA LEU A 29 -1.31 7.76 -0.57
C LEU A 29 -2.25 8.95 -0.74
N LEU A 30 -1.90 10.08 -0.12
CA LEU A 30 -2.56 11.36 -0.23
C LEU A 30 -1.54 12.38 -0.75
N ALA A 31 -1.79 12.99 -1.92
CA ALA A 31 -0.85 13.92 -2.54
C ALA A 31 -0.43 15.04 -1.57
N ASN A 32 0.87 15.19 -1.34
CA ASN A 32 1.48 16.19 -0.43
C ASN A 32 1.00 16.13 1.03
N HIS A 33 0.57 14.96 1.51
CA HIS A 33 0.04 14.82 2.87
C HIS A 33 0.62 13.58 3.60
N GLY A 34 0.43 12.38 3.05
CA GLY A 34 0.80 11.15 3.75
C GLY A 34 0.08 9.93 3.18
N MET A 35 -0.40 9.05 4.05
CA MET A 35 -1.17 7.87 3.67
C MET A 35 -2.35 7.62 4.60
N ILE A 36 -3.30 6.83 4.13
CA ILE A 36 -4.33 6.18 4.96
C ILE A 36 -4.15 4.67 4.77
N ALA A 37 -4.14 3.92 5.87
CA ALA A 37 -4.19 2.47 5.87
C ALA A 37 -5.31 1.98 6.78
N ALA A 38 -5.99 0.93 6.33
CA ALA A 38 -7.10 0.28 7.00
C ALA A 38 -6.80 -1.21 7.19
N GLY A 39 -7.45 -1.81 8.18
CA GLY A 39 -7.41 -3.24 8.48
C GLY A 39 -8.68 -3.63 9.22
N LYS A 40 -8.93 -4.93 9.40
CA LYS A 40 -10.10 -5.40 10.17
C LYS A 40 -10.03 -5.03 11.66
N ASP A 41 -8.83 -4.72 12.14
CA ASP A 41 -8.52 -4.27 13.48
C ASP A 41 -7.30 -3.33 13.45
N LEU A 42 -6.98 -2.73 14.60
CA LEU A 42 -5.86 -1.79 14.72
C LEU A 42 -4.50 -2.45 14.45
N VAL A 43 -4.35 -3.73 14.77
CA VAL A 43 -3.08 -4.46 14.58
C VAL A 43 -2.82 -4.61 13.08
N GLU A 44 -3.83 -5.01 12.32
CA GLU A 44 -3.73 -5.12 10.87
C GLU A 44 -3.57 -3.75 10.20
N ALA A 45 -4.30 -2.72 10.63
CA ALA A 45 -4.14 -1.37 10.10
C ALA A 45 -2.71 -0.83 10.33
N TYR A 46 -2.15 -1.05 11.52
CA TYR A 46 -0.78 -0.67 11.84
C TYR A 46 0.24 -1.46 11.00
N ARG A 47 0.05 -2.78 10.86
CA ARG A 47 0.91 -3.60 9.99
C ARG A 47 0.88 -3.10 8.55
N ASN A 48 -0.31 -2.82 8.01
CA ASN A 48 -0.46 -2.28 6.66
C ASN A 48 0.23 -0.92 6.52
N THR A 49 0.16 -0.07 7.54
CA THR A 49 0.88 1.22 7.61
C THR A 49 2.39 1.01 7.47
N VAL A 50 2.98 0.13 8.29
CA VAL A 50 4.42 -0.15 8.27
C VAL A 50 4.88 -0.72 6.92
N GLU A 51 4.12 -1.66 6.34
CA GLU A 51 4.47 -2.25 5.05
C GLU A 51 4.40 -1.23 3.90
N VAL A 52 3.42 -0.33 3.91
CA VAL A 52 3.33 0.74 2.90
C VAL A 52 4.51 1.69 2.99
N GLU A 53 4.93 2.06 4.20
CA GLU A 53 6.11 2.91 4.40
C GLU A 53 7.38 2.22 3.90
N ASN A 54 7.59 0.96 4.30
CA ASN A 54 8.75 0.16 3.89
C ASN A 54 8.84 0.03 2.35
N LEU A 55 7.72 -0.28 1.69
CA LEU A 55 7.67 -0.37 0.23
C LEU A 55 7.88 0.99 -0.45
N SER A 56 7.38 2.07 0.14
CA SER A 56 7.59 3.43 -0.38
C SER A 56 9.05 3.84 -0.31
N GLU A 57 9.71 3.58 0.82
CA GLU A 57 11.14 3.81 1.00
C GLU A 57 11.97 2.98 0.02
N LEU A 58 11.67 1.68 -0.12
CA LEU A 58 12.35 0.79 -1.06
C LEU A 58 12.22 1.31 -2.51
N TYR A 59 11.01 1.71 -2.91
CA TYR A 59 10.74 2.22 -4.25
C TYR A 59 11.51 3.51 -4.51
N LEU A 60 11.52 4.46 -3.57
CA LEU A 60 12.28 5.70 -3.68
C LEU A 60 13.80 5.45 -3.74
N ARG A 61 14.31 4.50 -2.95
CA ARG A 61 15.73 4.10 -2.99
C ARG A 61 16.12 3.41 -4.30
N ALA A 62 15.23 2.61 -4.89
CA ALA A 62 15.48 2.02 -6.18
C ALA A 62 15.52 3.09 -7.27
N LEU A 63 14.52 3.99 -7.28
CA LEU A 63 14.43 5.12 -8.21
C LEU A 63 15.65 6.06 -8.16
N SER A 64 16.31 6.18 -7.01
CA SER A 64 17.51 7.03 -6.89
C SER A 64 18.73 6.46 -7.63
N VAL A 65 18.72 5.17 -7.96
CA VAL A 65 19.82 4.49 -8.68
C VAL A 65 19.42 3.96 -10.06
N GLY A 66 18.12 3.91 -10.39
CA GLY A 66 17.63 3.48 -11.70
C GLY A 66 16.14 3.10 -11.69
N GLU A 67 15.65 2.52 -12.78
CA GLU A 67 14.26 2.04 -12.84
C GLU A 67 14.13 0.67 -12.12
N PRO A 68 13.27 0.54 -11.10
CA PRO A 68 13.06 -0.74 -10.43
C PRO A 68 12.37 -1.76 -11.35
N VAL A 69 12.78 -3.03 -11.22
CA VAL A 69 12.09 -4.14 -11.89
C VAL A 69 10.77 -4.41 -11.18
N LEU A 70 9.66 -4.15 -11.85
CA LEU A 70 8.32 -4.43 -11.33
C LEU A 70 7.89 -5.86 -11.64
N LEU A 71 7.22 -6.50 -10.68
CA LEU A 71 6.56 -7.78 -10.90
C LEU A 71 5.35 -7.60 -11.82
N THR A 72 5.17 -8.54 -12.74
CA THR A 72 3.92 -8.70 -13.48
C THR A 72 2.78 -9.13 -12.56
N THR A 73 1.54 -9.04 -13.06
CA THR A 73 0.37 -9.46 -12.28
C THR A 73 0.42 -10.97 -12.00
N GLU A 74 0.93 -11.74 -12.96
CA GLU A 74 1.09 -13.19 -12.90
C GLU A 74 2.16 -13.60 -11.88
N GLU A 75 3.32 -12.93 -11.89
CA GLU A 75 4.39 -13.17 -10.91
C GLU A 75 3.95 -12.79 -9.50
N PHE A 76 3.26 -11.66 -9.34
CA PHE A 76 2.70 -11.26 -8.04
C PHE A 76 1.70 -12.30 -7.53
N ALA A 77 0.78 -12.76 -8.37
CA ALA A 77 -0.19 -13.81 -8.00
C ALA A 77 0.50 -15.14 -7.65
N ALA A 78 1.58 -15.50 -8.35
CA ALA A 78 2.38 -16.68 -8.04
C ALA A 78 3.08 -16.57 -6.68
N ALA A 79 3.72 -15.43 -6.41
CA ALA A 79 4.35 -15.14 -5.11
C ALA A 79 3.32 -15.17 -3.97
N GLN A 80 2.14 -14.58 -4.18
CA GLN A 80 1.06 -14.58 -3.18
C GLN A 80 0.60 -16.00 -2.83
N ARG A 81 0.44 -16.89 -3.82
CA ARG A 81 0.12 -18.30 -3.57
C ARG A 81 1.19 -19.01 -2.74
N GLN A 82 2.47 -18.72 -3.01
CA GLN A 82 3.57 -19.28 -2.23
C GLN A 82 3.57 -18.76 -0.80
N PHE A 83 3.27 -17.48 -0.57
CA PHE A 83 3.18 -16.90 0.78
C PHE A 83 2.11 -17.57 1.66
N VAL A 84 1.02 -18.06 1.08
CA VAL A 84 -0.01 -18.80 1.83
C VAL A 84 0.51 -20.15 2.33
N GLU A 85 1.40 -20.78 1.57
CA GLU A 85 2.01 -22.06 1.92
C GLU A 85 3.31 -21.90 2.73
N TYR A 86 4.03 -20.80 2.53
CA TYR A 86 5.30 -20.47 3.18
C TYR A 86 5.05 -19.95 4.61
N GLY A 87 5.48 -20.74 5.60
CA GLY A 87 5.33 -20.40 7.03
C GLY A 87 4.28 -21.22 7.78
N LYS A 88 3.57 -22.14 7.10
CA LYS A 88 2.85 -23.22 7.82
C LYS A 88 3.90 -24.10 8.51
N PRO A 89 3.84 -24.30 9.85
CA PRO A 89 4.68 -25.32 10.48
C PRO A 89 4.36 -26.65 9.82
N LYS A 90 5.39 -27.37 9.39
CA LYS A 90 5.24 -28.77 8.96
C LYS A 90 4.68 -29.53 10.17
N GLN A 91 3.55 -30.20 9.99
CA GLN A 91 3.05 -31.18 10.96
C GLN A 91 4.05 -32.33 11.08
#